data_AF-S8CTV0-F1
#
_entry.id   AF-S8CTV0-F1
#
_cell.length_a   1.000
_cell.length_b   1.000
_cell.length_c   1.000
_cell.angle_alpha   90.00
_cell.angle_beta   90.00
_cell.angle_gamma   90.00
#
_symmetry.space_group_name_H-M   'P 1'
#
loop_
_entity.id
_entity.type
_entity.pdbx_description
1 polymer ?
#
loop_
_entity_poly.entity_id
_entity_poly.type
_entity_poly.pdbx_seq_one_letter_code
_entity_poly.pdbx_strand_id
1 'polypeptide(L)'
;EKAVLTPLFEKMLSASDAGRIGRLVLPKKCAEAYFPPIAHPEGFPLNVLDTNGKAWVFQFRFWPNNNSRMYVLEGITPCIQSLQLQAGDIVIFSRLEQKGTLVMGGRKTPATQSVEKGVECTIATTNVLGIGDSCARNSIGVPISFNCQVRGKVVENSPVSHPK
;
A
#
# COMPACT_ATOMS: atom_id res chain seq x y z
N GLU A 1 14.09 13.74 -17.60
CA GLU A 1 12.69 13.28 -17.73
C GLU A 1 12.04 13.24 -16.35
N LYS A 2 10.80 13.68 -16.23
CA LYS A 2 10.06 13.74 -14.96
C LYS A 2 9.34 12.41 -14.75
N ALA A 3 9.52 11.78 -13.59
CA ALA A 3 8.77 10.59 -13.22
C ALA A 3 7.28 10.92 -13.04
N VAL A 4 6.41 10.23 -13.77
CA VAL A 4 4.95 10.35 -13.66
C VAL A 4 4.40 9.13 -12.91
N LEU A 5 3.66 9.38 -11.83
CA LEU A 5 2.99 8.35 -11.04
C LEU A 5 1.49 8.41 -11.29
N THR A 6 0.93 7.29 -11.75
CA THR A 6 -0.51 7.12 -11.93
C THR A 6 -1.08 6.35 -10.74
N PRO A 7 -1.99 6.93 -9.94
CA PRO A 7 -2.60 6.25 -8.80
C PRO A 7 -3.48 5.08 -9.27
N LEU A 8 -3.41 3.95 -8.56
CA LEU A 8 -4.16 2.73 -8.88
C LEU A 8 -5.32 2.52 -7.89
N PHE A 9 -5.00 2.41 -6.61
CA PHE A 9 -5.99 2.24 -5.55
C PHE A 9 -5.42 2.57 -4.16
N GLU A 10 -6.32 2.69 -3.19
CA GLU A 10 -6.00 2.94 -1.81
C GLU A 10 -6.52 1.82 -0.89
N LYS A 11 -5.84 1.62 0.24
CA LYS A 11 -6.28 0.73 1.31
C LYS A 11 -6.06 1.40 2.66
N MET A 12 -7.15 1.63 3.40
CA MET A 12 -7.06 1.99 4.81
C MET A 12 -6.58 0.77 5.61
N LEU A 13 -5.50 0.91 6.37
CA LEU A 13 -4.93 -0.15 7.18
C LEU A 13 -5.88 -0.52 8.33
N SER A 14 -6.24 -1.80 8.42
CA SER A 14 -6.89 -2.32 9.62
C SER A 14 -5.85 -2.56 10.73
N ALA A 15 -6.34 -2.87 11.94
CA ALA A 15 -5.46 -3.29 13.04
C ALA A 15 -4.62 -4.53 12.70
N SER A 16 -5.14 -5.46 11.90
CA SER A 16 -4.39 -6.65 11.47
C SER A 16 -3.30 -6.32 10.45
N ASP A 17 -3.57 -5.38 9.54
CA ASP A 17 -2.64 -4.97 8.48
C ASP A 17 -1.40 -4.27 9.05
N ALA A 18 -1.61 -3.38 10.02
CA ALA A 18 -0.54 -2.69 10.75
C ALA A 18 0.02 -3.51 11.93
N GLY A 19 -0.48 -4.74 12.11
CA GLY A 19 -0.11 -5.62 13.20
C GLY A 19 1.17 -6.42 12.94
N ARG A 20 1.50 -7.28 13.91
CA ARG A 20 2.66 -8.18 13.88
C ARG A 20 2.55 -9.36 12.91
N ILE A 21 1.36 -9.62 12.36
CA ILE A 21 1.12 -10.74 11.44
C ILE A 21 1.88 -10.53 10.11
N GLY A 22 2.07 -9.26 9.71
CA GLY A 22 2.80 -8.92 8.50
C GLY A 22 2.09 -9.30 7.21
N ARG A 23 0.76 -9.27 7.22
CA ARG A 23 -0.07 -9.48 6.04
C ARG A 23 -1.00 -8.29 5.83
N LEU A 24 -0.99 -7.73 4.62
CA LEU A 24 -1.93 -6.72 4.18
C LEU A 24 -3.00 -7.38 3.31
N VAL A 25 -4.26 -7.28 3.70
CA VAL A 25 -5.38 -7.78 2.88
C VAL A 25 -5.71 -6.75 1.79
N LEU A 26 -5.78 -7.20 0.54
CA LEU A 26 -6.08 -6.33 -0.60
C LEU A 26 -7.57 -6.38 -0.98
N PRO A 27 -8.17 -5.25 -1.39
CA PRO A 27 -9.49 -5.28 -2.02
C PRO A 27 -9.44 -6.13 -3.31
N LYS A 28 -10.26 -7.19 -3.39
CA LYS A 28 -10.22 -8.18 -4.48
C LYS A 28 -10.20 -7.52 -5.87
N LYS A 29 -11.16 -6.64 -6.15
CA LYS A 29 -11.29 -5.96 -7.44
C LYS A 29 -10.02 -5.16 -7.81
N CYS A 30 -9.36 -4.56 -6.83
CA CYS A 30 -8.14 -3.79 -7.05
C CYS A 30 -6.93 -4.71 -7.32
N ALA A 31 -6.81 -5.81 -6.56
CA ALA A 31 -5.75 -6.79 -6.79
C ALA A 31 -5.85 -7.40 -8.19
N GLU A 32 -7.05 -7.79 -8.62
CA GLU A 32 -7.29 -8.38 -9.94
C GLU A 32 -7.10 -7.38 -11.10
N ALA A 33 -7.44 -6.10 -10.88
CA ALA A 33 -7.33 -5.08 -11.94
C ALA A 33 -5.91 -4.55 -12.14
N TYR A 34 -5.14 -4.41 -11.06
CA TYR A 34 -3.92 -3.58 -11.08
C TYR A 34 -2.63 -4.33 -10.82
N PHE A 35 -2.68 -5.51 -10.18
CA PHE A 35 -1.51 -6.35 -9.96
C PHE A 35 -1.40 -7.43 -11.04
N PRO A 36 -0.21 -8.02 -11.25
CA PRO A 36 -0.08 -9.09 -12.22
C PRO A 36 -0.94 -10.29 -11.81
N PRO A 37 -1.62 -10.95 -12.76
CA PRO A 37 -2.53 -12.04 -12.46
C PRO A 37 -1.79 -13.23 -11.84
N ILE A 38 -2.44 -13.91 -10.89
CA ILE A 38 -1.94 -15.16 -10.29
C ILE A 38 -2.94 -16.29 -10.49
N ALA A 39 -2.43 -17.41 -11.01
CA ALA A 39 -3.21 -18.63 -11.23
C ALA A 39 -3.22 -19.53 -9.98
N HIS A 40 -2.10 -19.60 -9.28
CA HIS A 40 -1.88 -20.51 -8.15
C HIS A 40 -1.91 -19.79 -6.79
N PRO A 41 -2.41 -20.42 -5.71
CA PRO A 41 -2.52 -19.80 -4.38
C PRO A 41 -1.20 -19.34 -3.78
N GLU A 42 -0.07 -19.93 -4.18
CA GLU A 42 1.28 -19.59 -3.71
C GLU A 42 1.69 -18.18 -4.15
N GLY A 43 1.19 -17.74 -5.32
CA GLY A 43 1.52 -16.46 -5.89
C GLY A 43 3.01 -16.30 -6.23
N PHE A 44 3.55 -15.09 -6.11
CA PHE A 44 4.96 -14.80 -6.42
C PHE A 44 5.51 -13.58 -5.65
N PRO A 45 6.85 -13.41 -5.57
CA PRO A 45 7.47 -12.20 -5.02
C PRO A 45 7.21 -10.98 -5.89
N LEU A 46 6.53 -9.97 -5.34
CA LEU A 46 6.18 -8.72 -5.99
C LEU A 46 7.13 -7.60 -5.56
N ASN A 47 7.84 -7.02 -6.52
CA ASN A 47 8.73 -5.88 -6.31
C ASN A 47 7.93 -4.58 -6.31
N VAL A 48 8.10 -3.78 -5.25
CA VAL A 48 7.43 -2.50 -5.06
C VAL A 48 8.43 -1.48 -4.55
N LEU A 49 8.47 -0.29 -5.15
CA LEU A 49 9.26 0.81 -4.61
C LEU A 49 8.41 1.62 -3.62
N ASP A 50 9.00 2.20 -2.60
CA ASP A 50 8.33 3.25 -1.85
C ASP A 50 8.59 4.64 -2.43
N THR A 51 7.92 5.65 -1.86
CA THR A 51 8.10 7.06 -2.24
C THR A 51 9.49 7.61 -1.94
N ASN A 52 10.29 6.93 -1.11
CA ASN A 52 11.69 7.28 -0.82
C ASN A 52 12.68 6.56 -1.76
N GLY A 53 12.17 5.75 -2.70
CA GLY A 53 12.97 4.99 -3.65
C GLY A 53 13.53 3.67 -3.10
N LYS A 54 13.16 3.26 -1.88
CA LYS A 54 13.57 1.96 -1.32
C LYS A 54 12.72 0.85 -1.92
N ALA A 55 13.39 -0.24 -2.30
CA ALA A 55 12.73 -1.42 -2.85
C ALA A 55 12.25 -2.36 -1.74
N TRP A 56 11.06 -2.90 -1.94
CA TRP A 56 10.39 -3.87 -1.09
C TRP A 56 10.00 -5.07 -1.92
N VAL A 57 10.14 -6.25 -1.33
CA VAL A 57 9.70 -7.51 -1.92
C VAL A 57 8.62 -8.08 -1.01
N PHE A 58 7.41 -8.21 -1.54
CA PHE A 58 6.29 -8.80 -0.83
C PHE A 58 5.89 -10.12 -1.46
N GLN A 59 5.40 -11.08 -0.68
CA GLN A 59 4.77 -12.25 -1.28
C GLN A 59 3.34 -11.87 -1.67
N PHE A 60 3.07 -11.68 -2.97
CA PHE A 60 1.71 -11.47 -3.46
C PHE A 60 1.06 -12.80 -3.76
N ARG A 61 0.00 -13.12 -3.02
CA ARG A 61 -0.67 -14.42 -3.10
C ARG A 61 -2.16 -14.31 -2.80
N PHE A 62 -2.88 -15.43 -2.90
CA PHE A 62 -4.27 -15.51 -2.44
C PHE A 62 -4.52 -16.74 -1.59
N TRP A 63 -5.54 -16.64 -0.73
CA TRP A 63 -6.16 -17.80 -0.08
C TRP A 63 -7.50 -18.11 -0.75
N PRO A 64 -7.82 -19.40 -0.97
CA PRO A 64 -9.17 -19.80 -1.33
C PRO A 64 -10.17 -19.29 -0.29
N ASN A 65 -11.27 -18.71 -0.73
CA ASN A 65 -12.35 -18.23 0.14
C ASN A 65 -13.69 -18.55 -0.52
N ASN A 66 -14.29 -19.68 -0.15
CA ASN A 66 -15.43 -20.29 -0.85
C ASN A 66 -15.10 -20.45 -2.35
N ASN A 67 -16.00 -20.01 -3.24
CA ASN A 67 -15.77 -19.96 -4.69
C ASN A 67 -15.01 -18.69 -5.14
N SER A 68 -14.34 -18.00 -4.22
CA SER A 68 -13.64 -16.74 -4.45
C SER A 68 -12.20 -16.81 -3.90
N ARG A 69 -11.53 -15.66 -3.90
CA ARG A 69 -10.13 -15.49 -3.50
C ARG A 69 -10.01 -14.31 -2.54
N MET A 70 -9.15 -14.45 -1.53
CA MET A 70 -8.72 -13.37 -0.66
C MET A 70 -7.25 -13.06 -0.94
N TYR A 71 -6.98 -11.88 -1.48
CA TYR A 71 -5.63 -11.49 -1.89
C TYR A 71 -4.86 -10.84 -0.74
N VAL A 72 -3.59 -11.19 -0.59
CA VAL A 72 -2.73 -10.69 0.47
C VAL A 72 -1.33 -10.35 -0.03
N LEU A 73 -0.71 -9.35 0.59
CA LEU A 73 0.74 -9.13 0.56
C LEU A 73 1.33 -9.59 1.89
N GLU A 74 2.23 -10.56 1.87
CA GLU A 74 2.99 -10.96 3.06
C GLU A 74 4.36 -10.27 3.12
N GLY A 75 4.87 -10.06 4.34
CA GLY A 75 6.12 -9.34 4.57
C GLY A 75 5.97 -7.81 4.61
N ILE A 76 4.75 -7.30 4.84
CA ILE A 76 4.46 -5.87 4.77
C ILE A 76 4.99 -5.07 5.99
N THR A 77 5.13 -5.70 7.16
CA THR A 77 5.41 -5.00 8.43
C THR A 77 6.62 -4.05 8.37
N PRO A 78 7.79 -4.46 7.83
CA PRO A 78 8.94 -3.55 7.75
C PRO A 78 8.68 -2.34 6.86
N CYS A 79 7.86 -2.48 5.82
CA CYS A 79 7.48 -1.38 4.94
C CYS A 79 6.54 -0.39 5.64
N ILE A 80 5.49 -0.90 6.31
CA ILE A 80 4.55 -0.10 7.10
C ILE A 80 5.29 0.70 8.19
N GLN A 81 6.22 0.06 8.91
CA GLN A 81 7.04 0.71 9.92
C GLN A 81 7.96 1.78 9.34
N SER A 82 8.61 1.49 8.20
CA SER A 82 9.48 2.44 7.50
C SER A 82 8.72 3.67 6.99
N LEU A 83 7.44 3.49 6.62
CA LEU A 83 6.54 4.57 6.21
C LEU A 83 5.82 5.24 7.40
N GLN A 84 6.07 4.75 8.63
CA GLN A 84 5.46 5.24 9.87
C GLN A 84 3.92 5.26 9.83
N LEU A 85 3.33 4.23 9.24
CA LEU A 85 1.89 4.06 9.13
C LEU A 85 1.35 3.19 10.26
N GLN A 86 0.13 3.47 10.69
CA GLN A 86 -0.61 2.72 11.70
C GLN A 86 -2.02 2.36 11.21
N ALA A 87 -2.77 1.60 12.02
CA ALA A 87 -4.16 1.32 11.74
C ALA A 87 -4.96 2.64 11.60
N GLY A 88 -5.82 2.71 10.58
CA GLY A 88 -6.56 3.93 10.22
C GLY A 88 -5.85 4.84 9.22
N ASP A 89 -4.53 4.68 9.01
CA ASP A 89 -3.82 5.34 7.92
C ASP A 89 -4.10 4.65 6.58
N ILE A 90 -3.72 5.31 5.49
CA ILE A 90 -4.02 4.84 4.14
C ILE A 90 -2.73 4.56 3.39
N VAL A 91 -2.62 3.33 2.87
CA VAL A 91 -1.60 2.93 1.87
C VAL A 91 -2.15 3.23 0.48
N ILE A 92 -1.31 3.79 -0.37
CA ILE A 92 -1.64 4.16 -1.75
C ILE A 92 -0.73 3.35 -2.68
N PHE A 93 -1.32 2.65 -3.63
CA PHE A 93 -0.58 1.97 -4.71
C PHE A 93 -0.69 2.79 -5.99
N SER A 94 0.45 2.99 -6.63
CA SER A 94 0.60 3.75 -7.87
C SER A 94 1.48 2.99 -8.86
N ARG A 95 1.45 3.39 -10.13
CA ARG A 95 2.33 2.89 -11.19
C ARG A 95 3.23 4.00 -11.70
N LEU A 96 4.53 3.73 -11.76
CA LEU A 96 5.50 4.58 -12.44
C LEU A 96 5.45 4.29 -13.95
N GLU A 97 5.00 5.26 -14.75
CA GLU A 97 4.67 5.04 -16.17
C GLU A 97 5.87 4.58 -17.01
N GLN A 98 7.05 5.16 -16.79
CA GLN A 98 8.24 4.86 -17.59
C GLN A 98 8.73 3.41 -17.47
N LYS A 99 8.44 2.73 -16.36
CA LYS A 99 8.97 1.39 -16.05
C LYS A 99 7.89 0.37 -15.71
N GLY A 100 6.62 0.77 -15.69
CA GLY A 100 5.50 -0.05 -15.19
C GLY A 100 5.66 -0.50 -13.73
N THR A 101 6.59 0.11 -12.97
CA THR A 101 6.95 -0.32 -11.62
C THR A 101 5.87 0.09 -10.63
N LEU A 102 5.49 -0.83 -9.73
CA LEU A 102 4.58 -0.52 -8.64
C LEU A 102 5.29 0.34 -7.59
N VAL A 103 4.58 1.36 -7.12
CA VAL A 103 5.02 2.26 -6.06
C VAL A 103 4.01 2.24 -4.94
N MET A 104 4.48 2.18 -3.70
CA MET A 104 3.68 2.26 -2.48
C MET A 104 4.01 3.55 -1.74
N GLY A 105 2.97 4.31 -1.42
CA GLY A 105 3.03 5.46 -0.54
C GLY A 105 2.09 5.30 0.65
N GLY A 106 2.14 6.27 1.56
CA GLY A 106 1.25 6.33 2.69
C GLY A 106 0.79 7.76 2.96
N ARG A 107 -0.45 7.91 3.41
CA ARG A 107 -0.96 9.16 3.99
C ARG A 107 -1.48 8.88 5.40
N LYS A 108 -1.08 9.74 6.34
CA LYS A 108 -1.57 9.70 7.71
C LYS A 108 -2.97 10.29 7.76
N THR A 109 -3.89 9.64 8.46
CA THR A 109 -5.19 10.23 8.75
C THR A 109 -5.02 11.15 9.96
N PRO A 110 -5.44 12.42 9.93
CA PRO A 110 -5.34 13.29 11.09
C PRO A 110 -6.09 12.67 12.26
N ALA A 111 -5.38 12.49 13.38
CA ALA A 111 -5.99 11.95 14.59
C ALA A 111 -7.08 12.93 15.06
N THR A 112 -8.33 12.48 15.09
CA THR A 112 -9.31 13.08 16.01
C THR A 112 -8.80 12.75 17.41
N GLN A 113 -8.12 13.70 18.04
CA GLN A 113 -7.73 13.57 19.44
C GLN A 113 -9.01 13.39 20.25
N SER A 114 -9.23 12.19 20.76
CA SER A 114 -10.24 11.92 21.78
C SER A 114 -9.82 12.64 23.06
N VAL A 115 -10.38 13.84 23.27
CA VAL A 115 -10.39 14.50 24.57
C VAL A 115 -11.47 13.83 25.41
N GLU A 116 -11.08 12.98 26.36
CA GLU A 116 -11.95 12.62 27.46
C GLU A 116 -12.08 13.81 28.41
N LYS A 117 -13.27 14.43 28.45
CA LYS A 117 -13.88 15.03 29.65
C LYS A 117 -15.36 15.27 29.36
N GLY A 118 -16.23 14.58 30.09
CA GLY A 118 -17.67 14.68 29.91
C GLY A 118 -18.23 16.04 30.30
N VAL A 119 -19.18 16.53 29.50
CA VAL A 119 -20.45 17.15 29.91
C VAL A 119 -21.46 16.88 28.77
N GLU A 120 -22.66 16.49 29.18
CA GLU A 120 -23.84 16.09 28.42
C GLU A 120 -24.37 17.13 27.43
N CYS A 121 -24.89 16.65 26.29
CA CYS A 121 -26.03 17.24 25.56
C CYS A 121 -26.74 16.15 24.76
N THR A 122 -27.87 15.69 25.30
CA THR A 122 -28.96 14.94 24.66
C THR A 122 -29.47 15.77 23.45
N ILE A 123 -29.79 15.21 22.26
CA ILE A 123 -31.07 14.56 21.95
C ILE A 123 -31.03 13.77 20.61
N ALA A 124 -31.80 12.67 20.65
CA ALA A 124 -32.50 11.91 19.59
C ALA A 124 -31.75 10.95 18.65
N THR A 125 -31.86 9.69 19.07
CA THR A 125 -31.90 8.45 18.29
C THR A 125 -32.79 8.53 17.04
N THR A 126 -32.31 8.00 15.91
CA THR A 126 -33.03 6.97 15.14
C THR A 126 -32.02 6.02 14.48
N ASN A 127 -32.14 4.75 14.86
CA ASN A 127 -31.58 3.51 14.31
C ASN A 127 -31.96 3.34 12.80
N VAL A 128 -31.36 2.55 11.90
CA VAL A 128 -30.31 1.51 11.91
C VAL A 128 -30.07 1.02 10.46
N LEU A 129 -28.91 0.41 10.22
CA LEU A 129 -28.51 -0.54 9.14
C LEU A 129 -28.22 -0.03 7.72
N GLY A 130 -27.00 -0.35 7.26
CA GLY A 130 -26.61 -0.33 5.86
C GLY A 130 -25.10 -0.51 5.67
N ILE A 131 -24.61 -1.74 5.84
CA ILE A 131 -23.31 -2.15 5.30
C ILE A 131 -23.40 -2.02 3.78
N GLY A 132 -22.71 -1.03 3.23
CA GLY A 132 -22.63 -0.78 1.80
C GLY A 132 -21.19 -0.51 1.42
N ASP A 133 -20.57 -1.50 0.78
CA ASP A 133 -19.35 -1.34 0.00
C ASP A 133 -19.49 -0.12 -0.91
N SER A 134 -18.65 0.89 -0.72
CA SER A 134 -18.58 2.02 -1.66
C SER A 134 -17.13 2.29 -2.05
N CYS A 135 -16.72 1.64 -3.14
CA CYS A 135 -15.63 2.10 -3.98
C CYS A 135 -16.12 3.26 -4.86
N ALA A 136 -16.52 4.38 -4.27
CA ALA A 136 -16.84 5.57 -5.05
C ALA A 136 -16.63 6.83 -4.20
N ARG A 137 -15.38 7.26 -4.07
CA ARG A 137 -15.10 8.68 -3.91
C ARG A 137 -14.12 9.11 -4.98
N ASN A 138 -14.72 9.72 -6.00
CA ASN A 138 -14.07 10.48 -7.04
C ASN A 138 -13.30 11.64 -6.38
N SER A 139 -11.99 11.49 -6.23
CA SER A 139 -11.11 12.59 -5.84
C SER A 139 -10.30 12.98 -7.06
N ILE A 140 -10.68 14.13 -7.59
CA ILE A 140 -10.14 14.85 -8.74
C ILE A 140 -8.61 14.72 -8.79
N GLY A 141 -8.12 14.18 -9.91
CA GLY A 141 -6.71 13.98 -10.17
C GLY A 141 -5.93 15.30 -10.14
N VAL A 142 -5.15 15.48 -9.08
CA VAL A 142 -4.02 16.41 -9.10
C VAL A 142 -2.78 15.55 -9.40
N PRO A 143 -2.02 15.84 -10.46
CA PRO A 143 -0.78 15.13 -10.73
C PRO A 143 0.18 15.38 -9.55
N ILE A 144 0.38 14.38 -8.69
CA ILE A 144 1.31 14.50 -7.58
C ILE A 144 2.72 14.34 -8.16
N SER A 145 3.37 15.48 -8.37
CA SER A 145 4.74 15.58 -8.85
C SER A 145 5.71 15.20 -7.72
N PHE A 146 6.02 13.91 -7.57
CA PHE A 146 7.09 13.47 -6.67
C PHE A 146 8.44 13.51 -7.40
N ASN A 147 9.42 14.20 -6.82
CA ASN A 147 10.81 14.16 -7.27
C ASN A 147 11.45 12.87 -6.76
N CYS A 148 11.11 11.73 -7.37
CA CYS A 148 11.78 10.45 -7.10
C CYS A 148 13.12 10.44 -7.82
N GLN A 149 14.13 11.05 -7.20
CA GLN A 149 15.50 10.95 -7.68
C GLN A 149 16.03 9.58 -7.27
N VAL A 150 15.91 8.61 -8.19
CA VAL A 150 16.54 7.29 -8.07
C VAL A 150 18.05 7.52 -8.01
N ARG A 151 18.63 7.55 -6.80
CA ARG A 151 20.08 7.50 -6.62
C ARG A 151 20.54 6.10 -7.01
N GLY A 152 20.86 5.92 -8.29
CA GLY A 152 21.61 4.76 -8.74
C GLY A 152 22.98 4.76 -8.06
N LYS A 153 23.25 3.77 -7.21
CA LYS A 153 24.63 3.44 -6.88
C LYS A 153 25.22 2.73 -8.11
N VAL A 154 26.05 3.45 -8.85
CA VAL A 154 27.01 2.81 -9.76
C VAL A 154 28.01 2.08 -8.87
N VAL A 155 27.98 0.76 -8.86
CA VAL A 155 29.08 -0.05 -8.34
C VAL A 155 30.13 -0.04 -9.44
N GLU A 156 31.16 0.77 -9.26
CA GLU A 156 32.35 0.75 -10.10
C GLU A 156 33.14 -0.53 -9.78
N ASN A 157 33.30 -1.40 -10.77
CA ASN A 157 34.12 -2.60 -10.64
C ASN A 157 35.59 -2.17 -10.53
N SER A 158 36.22 -2.44 -9.38
CA SER A 158 37.67 -2.29 -9.24
C SER A 158 38.41 -3.37 -10.06
N PRO A 159 39.49 -3.03 -10.79
CA PRO A 159 40.28 -4.01 -11.51
C PRO A 159 41.12 -4.86 -10.55
N VAL A 160 41.03 -6.18 -10.70
CA VAL A 160 41.92 -7.15 -10.05
C VAL A 160 43.33 -6.98 -10.60
N SER A 161 44.29 -6.62 -9.75
CA SER A 161 45.72 -6.72 -10.03
C SER A 161 46.22 -8.11 -9.63
N HIS A 162 46.76 -8.85 -10.59
CA HIS A 162 47.51 -10.08 -10.33
C HIS A 162 48.96 -9.71 -9.94
N PRO A 163 49.53 -10.29 -8.87
CA PRO A 163 50.98 -10.30 -8.69
C PRO A 163 51.62 -11.44 -9.47
N LYS A 164 52.87 -11.19 -9.89
CA LYS A 164 53.75 -12.02 -10.72
C LYS A 164 54.03 -13.41 -10.18
#